data_AF-A0A1L5PAL7-F1
#
_entry.id   AF-A0A1L5PAL7-F1
#
_cell.length_a   1.000
_cell.length_b   1.000
_cell.length_c   1.000
_cell.angle_alpha   90.00
_cell.angle_beta   90.00
_cell.angle_gamma   90.00
#
_symmetry.space_group_name_H-M   'P 1'
#
loop_
_entity.id
_entity.type
_entity.pdbx_description
1 polymer ?
#
loop_
_entity_poly.entity_id
_entity_poly.type
_entity_poly.pdbx_seq_one_letter_code
_entity_poly.pdbx_strand_id
1 'polypeptide(L)' 'MWRRTLTVAARPLTGGRRHCGYRVSLRIRKRIEEAFGWIKTVAGQDKTKFRGRDRIGWAFTFAAAAYNLVRLPKLMTETG' A
#
# COMPACT_ATOMS: atom_id res chain seq x y z
N MET A 1 -7.74 3.98 -8.30
CA MET A 1 -7.48 5.37 -7.85
C MET A 1 -5.97 5.67 -7.65
N TRP A 2 -5.06 5.06 -8.42
CA TRP A 2 -3.63 5.46 -8.47
C TRP A 2 -3.02 5.10 -9.85
N ARG A 3 -3.83 5.21 -10.91
CA ARG A 3 -3.46 4.80 -12.28
C ARG A 3 -3.90 5.78 -13.36
N ARG A 4 -4.07 7.06 -13.01
CA ARG A 4 -4.50 8.05 -14.01
C ARG A 4 -4.02 9.45 -13.64
N THR A 5 -2.82 9.77 -14.12
CA THR A 5 -2.35 11.06 -14.69
C THR A 5 -0.83 11.04 -14.69
N LEU A 6 -0.22 10.53 -15.76
CA LEU A 6 1.12 10.94 -16.20
C LEU A 6 1.21 10.67 -17.70
N THR A 7 0.63 11.58 -18.49
CA THR A 7 1.05 11.79 -19.88
C THR A 7 2.13 12.86 -19.81
N VAL A 8 3.36 12.47 -19.46
CA VAL A 8 4.54 13.31 -19.63
C VAL A 8 5.61 12.46 -20.31
N ALA A 9 5.80 12.79 -21.59
CA ALA A 9 7.01 12.67 -22.40
C ALA A 9 7.93 11.45 -22.16
N ALA A 10 7.91 10.55 -23.14
CA ALA A 10 8.93 9.54 -23.35
C ALA A 10 10.31 10.20 -23.58
N ARG A 11 11.14 10.22 -22.54
CA ARG A 11 12.60 10.40 -22.62
C ARG A 11 13.25 9.03 -22.42
N PRO A 12 14.22 8.61 -23.25
CA PRO A 12 14.86 7.32 -23.08
C PRO A 12 15.72 7.35 -21.81
N LEU A 13 15.24 6.73 -20.73
CA LEU A 13 15.99 6.57 -19.48
C LEU A 13 16.95 5.38 -19.61
N THR A 14 18.06 5.59 -20.31
CA THR A 14 19.25 4.74 -20.19
C THR A 14 19.95 5.07 -18.87
N GLY A 15 19.46 4.49 -17.77
CA GLY A 15 20.01 4.74 -16.43
C GLY A 15 19.68 3.62 -15.43
N GLY A 16 20.41 2.50 -15.54
CA GLY A 16 20.66 1.57 -14.44
C GLY A 16 19.50 0.76 -13.87
N ARG A 17 19.18 -0.39 -14.48
CA ARG A 17 18.34 -1.46 -13.86
C ARG A 17 18.97 -2.14 -12.62
N ARG A 18 20.08 -1.59 -12.11
CA ARG A 18 20.84 -2.04 -10.93
C ARG A 18 20.87 -0.95 -9.85
N HIS A 19 19.82 -0.15 -9.74
CA HIS A 19 19.76 0.91 -8.75
C HIS A 19 19.26 0.35 -7.42
N CYS A 20 20.04 0.49 -6.33
CA CYS A 20 19.60 0.13 -4.97
C CYS A 20 18.20 0.71 -4.65
N GLY A 21 17.91 1.92 -5.14
CA GLY A 21 16.59 2.54 -5.01
C GLY A 21 15.45 1.74 -5.62
N TYR A 22 15.65 1.08 -6.77
CA TYR A 22 14.61 0.28 -7.42
C TYR A 22 14.20 -0.94 -6.56
N ARG A 23 15.18 -1.61 -5.94
CA ARG A 23 14.90 -2.75 -5.03
C ARG A 23 14.13 -2.31 -3.78
N VAL A 24 14.47 -1.14 -3.23
CA VAL A 24 13.76 -0.56 -2.08
C VAL A 24 12.32 -0.20 -2.47
N SER A 25 12.12 0.45 -3.62
CA SER A 25 10.78 0.76 -4.14
C SER A 25 9.93 -0.49 -4.37
N LEU A 26 10.51 -1.59 -4.88
CA LEU A 26 9.79 -2.85 -5.06
C LEU A 26 9.36 -3.46 -3.71
N ARG A 27 10.21 -3.42 -2.69
CA ARG A 27 9.87 -3.91 -1.35
C ARG A 27 8.76 -3.07 -0.70
N ILE A 28 8.81 -1.74 -0.86
CA ILE A 28 7.75 -0.83 -0.38
C ILE A 28 6.44 -1.12 -1.11
N ARG A 29 6.48 -1.28 -2.44
CA ARG A 29 5.28 -1.54 -3.25
C ARG A 29 4.58 -2.83 -2.84
N LYS A 30 5.34 -3.91 -2.61
CA LYS A 30 4.79 -5.17 -2.10
C LYS A 30 4.10 -4.99 -0.74
N ARG A 31 4.74 -4.31 0.21
CA ARG A 31 4.15 -4.05 1.55
C ARG A 31 2.84 -3.25 1.46
N ILE A 32 2.81 -2.24 0.58
CA ILE A 32 1.62 -1.43 0.35
C ILE A 32 0.51 -2.29 -0.26
N GLU A 33 0.82 -3.09 -1.28
CA GLU A 33 -0.16 -3.97 -1.94
C GLU A 33 -0.71 -5.05 -1.00
N GLU A 34 0.11 -5.62 -0.11
CA GLU A 34 -0.34 -6.56 0.94
C GLU A 34 -1.29 -5.89 1.94
N ALA A 35 -0.97 -4.68 2.42
CA ALA A 35 -1.83 -3.93 3.33
C ALA A 35 -3.17 -3.59 2.68
N PHE A 36 -3.15 -3.10 1.43
CA PHE A 36 -4.37 -2.80 0.68
C PHE A 36 -5.19 -4.06 0.38
N GLY A 37 -4.54 -5.20 0.11
CA GLY A 37 -5.20 -6.49 -0.04
C GLY A 37 -5.96 -6.85 1.23
N TRP A 38 -5.30 -6.80 2.39
CA TRP A 38 -5.90 -7.13 3.69
C TRP A 38 -7.04 -6.18 4.07
N ILE A 39 -6.89 -4.87 3.86
CA ILE A 39 -7.93 -3.89 4.16
C ILE A 39 -9.20 -4.15 3.32
N LYS A 40 -9.04 -4.57 2.07
CA LYS A 40 -10.19 -4.86 1.20
C LYS A 40 -10.90 -6.16 1.60
N THR A 41 -10.13 -7.22 1.85
CA THR A 41 -10.68 -8.56 2.08
C THR A 41 -11.11 -8.78 3.52
N VAL A 42 -10.29 -8.40 4.49
CA VAL A 42 -10.53 -8.65 5.92
C VAL A 42 -11.27 -7.49 6.58
N ALA A 43 -10.89 -6.24 6.30
CA ALA A 43 -11.60 -5.07 6.84
C ALA A 43 -12.84 -4.66 6.01
N GLY A 44 -13.22 -5.49 5.03
CA GLY A 44 -14.46 -5.34 4.26
C GLY A 44 -14.56 -4.07 3.41
N GLN A 45 -13.42 -3.42 3.11
CA GLN A 45 -13.42 -2.15 2.37
C GLN A 45 -13.50 -2.32 0.84
N ASP A 46 -13.68 -3.55 0.33
CA ASP A 46 -13.91 -3.78 -1.11
C ASP A 46 -15.26 -3.20 -1.58
N LYS A 47 -16.30 -3.29 -0.72
CA LYS A 47 -17.61 -2.65 -0.90
C LYS A 47 -18.01 -1.91 0.36
N THR A 48 -17.44 -0.72 0.57
CA THR A 48 -17.70 0.09 1.75
C THR A 48 -19.17 0.49 1.83
N LYS A 49 -19.85 0.16 2.95
CA LYS A 49 -21.24 0.60 3.21
C LYS A 49 -21.32 2.06 3.68
N PHE A 50 -20.18 2.68 3.98
CA PHE A 50 -20.11 4.08 4.41
C PHE A 50 -20.38 5.04 3.25
N ARG A 51 -21.15 6.09 3.53
CA ARG A 51 -21.41 7.21 2.61
C ARG A 51 -20.68 8.45 3.12
N GLY A 52 -20.07 9.20 2.20
CA GLY A 52 -19.29 10.41 2.49
C GLY A 52 -17.78 10.16 2.61
N ARG A 53 -16.98 11.10 2.10
CA ARG A 53 -15.50 10.99 2.05
C ARG A 53 -14.90 10.90 3.44
N ASP A 54 -15.42 11.66 4.40
CA ASP A 54 -14.88 11.68 5.77
C ASP A 54 -15.06 10.33 6.46
N ARG A 55 -16.25 9.73 6.35
CA ARG A 55 -16.55 8.44 6.98
C ARG A 55 -15.73 7.29 6.36
N ILE A 56 -15.55 7.32 5.04
CA ILE A 56 -14.68 6.37 4.34
C ILE A 56 -13.22 6.58 4.74
N GLY A 57 -12.76 7.83 4.85
CA GLY A 57 -11.41 8.19 5.28
C GLY A 57 -11.11 7.67 6.69
N TRP A 58 -12.02 7.88 7.64
CA TRP A 58 -11.90 7.34 9.00
C TRP A 58 -11.85 5.81 9.03
N ALA A 59 -12.75 5.13 8.31
CA ALA A 59 -12.76 3.67 8.23
C ALA A 59 -11.46 3.13 7.63
N PHE A 60 -10.93 3.79 6.61
CA PHE A 60 -9.66 3.44 5.99
C PHE A 60 -8.48 3.61 6.96
N THR A 61 -8.38 4.75 7.63
CA THR A 61 -7.32 5.04 8.61
C THR A 61 -7.35 4.04 9.77
N PHE A 62 -8.54 3.72 10.26
CA PHE A 62 -8.74 2.70 11.30
C PHE A 62 -8.26 1.32 10.84
N ALA A 63 -8.63 0.90 9.62
CA ALA A 63 -8.19 -0.37 9.06
C ALA A 63 -6.67 -0.43 8.84
N ALA A 64 -6.04 0.69 8.43
CA ALA A 64 -4.59 0.78 8.31
C ALA A 64 -3.88 0.66 9.67
N ALA A 65 -4.42 1.30 10.72
CA ALA A 65 -3.90 1.16 12.07
C ALA A 65 -4.02 -0.28 12.60
N ALA A 66 -5.16 -0.93 12.36
CA ALA A 66 -5.38 -2.32 12.72
C ALA A 66 -4.40 -3.27 11.99
N TYR A 67 -4.14 -3.03 10.70
CA TYR A 67 -3.18 -3.81 9.93
C TYR A 67 -1.76 -3.74 10.52
N ASN A 68 -1.34 -2.57 11.01
CA ASN A 68 -0.05 -2.42 11.69
C ASN A 68 0.04 -3.34 12.91
N LEU A 69 -1.02 -3.43 13.72
CA LEU A 69 -1.08 -4.32 14.89
C LEU A 69 -1.02 -5.81 14.49
N VAL A 70 -1.80 -6.21 13.49
CA VAL A 70 -1.80 -7.58 12.96
C VAL A 70 -0.43 -7.98 12.40
N ARG A 71 0.34 -7.01 11.91
CA ARG A 71 1.68 -7.22 11.35
C ARG A 71 2.79 -7.29 12.40
N LEU A 72 2.60 -6.74 13.60
CA LEU A 72 3.63 -6.70 14.66
C LEU A 72 4.22 -8.08 15.02
N PRO A 73 3.42 -9.15 15.22
CA PRO A 73 3.98 -10.45 15.57
C PRO A 73 4.98 -10.99 14.54
N LYS A 74 4.70 -10.77 13.24
CA LYS A 74 5.60 -11.18 12.15
C LYS A 74 6.92 -10.41 12.17
N LEU A 75 6.92 -9.16 12.61
CA LEU A 75 8.14 -8.35 12.72
C LEU A 75 8.96 -8.74 13.94
N MET A 76 8.30 -9.13 15.04
CA MET A 76 8.97 -9.61 16.25
C MET A 76 9.65 -10.96 16.01
N THR A 77 9.02 -11.86 15.23
CA THR A 77 9.63 -13.14 14.85
C THR A 77 10.83 -13.02 13.91
N GLU A 78 10.93 -11.95 13.12
CA GLU A 78 12.10 -11.68 12.26
C GLU A 78 13.31 -11.18 13.05
N THR A 79 13.12 -10.79 14.32
CA THR A 79 14.16 -10.18 15.16
C THR A 79 14.73 -11.15 16.22
N GLY A 80 14.12 -12.34 16.38
CA GLY A 80 14.53 -13.37 17.33
C GLY A 80 15.42 -14.45 16.74
#